data_AF-A0A822ZMA1-F1
#
_entry.id   AF-A0A822ZMA1-F1
#
_cell.length_a   1.000
_cell.length_b   1.000
_cell.length_c   1.000
_cell.angle_alpha   90.00
_cell.angle_beta   90.00
_cell.angle_gamma   90.00
#
_symmetry.space_group_name_H-M   'P 1'
#
loop_
_entity.id
_entity.type
_entity.pdbx_description
1 polymer ?
#
loop_
_entity_poly.entity_id
_entity_poly.type
_entity_poly.pdbx_seq_one_letter_code
_entity_poly.pdbx_strand_id
1 'polypeptide(L)'
;MIQPEGSVLQDSAASNPDVAPRIKFKRLDKTARHIMQILDKEAVEEVRAQREIPDVKPGYIVQLKVEVPENKRRVSILKGIVIARRNAGLNTTFRLRRLVAGVGVESVFPL
;
A
#
# COMPACT_ATOMS: atom_id res chain seq x y z
N MET A 1 -54.03 57.97 -28.38
CA MET A 1 -54.27 56.52 -28.21
C MET A 1 -53.02 55.96 -27.56
N ILE A 2 -53.17 55.39 -26.37
CA ILE A 2 -52.11 55.08 -25.38
C ILE A 2 -51.90 53.55 -25.35
N GLN A 3 -50.67 53.13 -24.97
CA GLN A 3 -50.19 51.83 -24.43
C GLN A 3 -49.28 50.97 -25.33
N PRO A 4 -48.36 50.15 -24.78
CA PRO A 4 -47.55 50.35 -23.55
C PRO A 4 -46.09 49.81 -23.64
N GLU A 5 -45.34 49.99 -22.54
CA GLU A 5 -43.99 49.48 -22.23
C GLU A 5 -43.90 47.97 -21.94
N GLY A 6 -42.69 47.40 -22.05
CA GLY A 6 -42.27 46.10 -21.49
C GLY A 6 -40.91 45.65 -22.06
N SER A 7 -39.79 45.95 -21.41
CA SER A 7 -39.05 45.09 -20.46
C SER A 7 -38.10 44.04 -21.12
N VAL A 8 -36.87 44.50 -21.41
CA VAL A 8 -35.57 43.96 -20.92
C VAL A 8 -35.38 42.44 -20.74
N LEU A 9 -34.35 41.94 -21.43
CA LEU A 9 -33.48 40.76 -21.20
C LEU A 9 -34.06 39.35 -21.36
N GLN A 10 -33.50 38.60 -22.32
CA GLN A 10 -32.57 37.52 -21.95
C GLN A 10 -31.76 37.03 -23.15
N ASP A 11 -30.43 37.11 -23.03
CA ASP A 11 -29.48 36.34 -23.83
C ASP A 11 -29.79 34.86 -23.63
N SER A 12 -30.34 34.23 -24.66
CA SER A 12 -30.49 32.78 -24.72
C SER A 12 -29.12 32.14 -24.98
N ALA A 13 -28.28 32.15 -23.96
CA ALA A 13 -27.21 31.17 -23.79
C ALA A 13 -27.89 29.80 -23.59
N ALA A 14 -28.32 29.18 -24.70
CA ALA A 14 -28.77 27.80 -24.69
C ALA A 14 -27.55 26.92 -24.41
N SER A 15 -27.52 26.43 -23.18
CA SER A 15 -26.52 25.59 -22.57
C SER A 15 -26.18 24.39 -23.45
N ASN A 16 -24.88 24.22 -23.65
CA ASN A 16 -24.27 23.04 -24.24
C ASN A 16 -24.88 21.79 -23.58
N PRO A 17 -25.47 20.85 -24.33
CA PRO A 17 -26.12 19.70 -23.71
C PRO A 17 -25.05 18.89 -23.00
N ASP A 18 -25.37 18.58 -21.74
CA ASP A 18 -24.69 17.69 -20.82
C ASP A 18 -24.16 16.43 -21.54
N VAL A 19 -22.92 16.51 -22.05
CA VAL A 19 -22.24 15.35 -22.63
C VAL A 19 -21.82 14.50 -21.44
N ALA A 20 -22.67 13.51 -21.11
CA ALA A 20 -22.37 12.50 -20.11
C ALA A 20 -20.91 12.03 -20.30
N PRO A 21 -20.07 12.11 -19.24
CA PRO A 21 -18.65 11.88 -19.38
C PRO A 21 -18.42 10.50 -19.98
N ARG A 22 -17.79 10.46 -21.16
CA ARG A 22 -17.52 9.20 -21.85
C ARG A 22 -16.67 8.32 -20.94
N ILE A 23 -17.26 7.24 -20.44
CA ILE A 23 -16.58 6.27 -19.59
C ILE A 23 -15.45 5.66 -20.42
N LYS A 24 -14.22 6.11 -20.14
CA LYS A 24 -13.01 5.57 -20.76
C LYS A 24 -12.73 4.23 -20.08
N PHE A 25 -13.26 3.15 -20.64
CA PHE A 25 -12.86 1.81 -20.23
C PHE A 25 -11.35 1.68 -20.43
N LYS A 26 -10.63 1.54 -19.31
CA LYS A 26 -9.21 1.17 -19.35
C LYS A 26 -9.13 -0.25 -19.93
N ARG A 27 -8.01 -0.56 -20.61
CA ARG A 27 -7.71 -1.93 -21.02
C ARG A 27 -7.78 -2.86 -19.81
N LEU A 28 -8.25 -4.09 -20.01
CA LEU A 28 -8.43 -5.09 -18.96
C LEU A 28 -7.16 -5.26 -18.11
N ASP A 29 -6.00 -5.29 -18.75
CA ASP A 29 -4.67 -5.36 -18.14
C ASP A 29 -4.36 -4.19 -17.19
N LYS A 30 -4.80 -2.96 -17.52
CA LYS A 30 -4.64 -1.80 -16.63
C LYS A 30 -5.60 -1.86 -15.44
N THR A 31 -6.84 -2.30 -15.68
CA THR A 31 -7.84 -2.46 -14.62
C THR A 31 -7.43 -3.57 -13.65
N ALA A 32 -6.98 -4.72 -14.16
CA ALA A 32 -6.48 -5.83 -13.34
C ALA A 32 -5.27 -5.42 -12.50
N ARG A 33 -4.28 -4.71 -13.08
CA ARG A 33 -3.16 -4.17 -12.32
C ARG A 33 -3.62 -3.22 -11.22
N HIS A 34 -4.59 -2.36 -11.52
CA HIS A 34 -5.12 -1.41 -10.55
C HIS A 34 -5.85 -2.12 -9.40
N ILE A 35 -6.65 -3.14 -9.69
CA ILE A 35 -7.32 -3.97 -8.68
C ILE A 35 -6.28 -4.64 -7.77
N MET A 36 -5.23 -5.24 -8.35
CA MET A 36 -4.15 -5.85 -7.55
C MET A 36 -3.45 -4.85 -6.62
N GLN A 37 -3.24 -3.61 -7.08
CA GLN A 37 -2.67 -2.55 -6.23
C GLN A 37 -3.60 -2.16 -5.08
N ILE A 38 -4.91 -2.15 -5.32
CA ILE A 38 -5.91 -1.87 -4.28
C ILE A 38 -5.89 -2.97 -3.22
N LEU A 39 -5.96 -4.24 -3.64
CA LEU A 39 -5.95 -5.38 -2.74
C LEU A 39 -4.67 -5.43 -1.87
N ASP A 40 -3.51 -5.18 -2.47
CA ASP A 40 -2.23 -5.13 -1.75
C ASP A 40 -2.22 -4.00 -0.71
N LYS A 41 -2.74 -2.82 -1.07
CA LYS A 41 -2.84 -1.69 -0.15
C LYS A 41 -3.79 -1.99 1.02
N GLU A 42 -4.96 -2.54 0.74
CA GLU A 42 -5.95 -2.91 1.77
C GLU A 42 -5.36 -3.91 2.77
N ALA A 43 -4.71 -4.96 2.28
CA ALA A 43 -4.07 -5.96 3.13
C ALA A 43 -2.95 -5.38 4.01
N VAL A 44 -2.14 -4.45 3.48
CA VAL A 44 -1.08 -3.79 4.25
C VAL A 44 -1.66 -2.91 5.36
N GLU A 45 -2.73 -2.17 5.09
CA GLU A 45 -3.37 -1.31 6.10
C GLU A 45 -4.03 -2.15 7.20
N GLU A 46 -4.65 -3.29 6.87
CA GLU A 46 -5.20 -4.22 7.86
C GLU A 46 -4.12 -4.75 8.82
N VAL A 47 -2.98 -5.19 8.27
CA VAL A 47 -1.86 -5.68 9.09
C VAL A 47 -1.28 -4.56 9.97
N ARG A 48 -1.17 -3.34 9.46
CA ARG A 48 -0.69 -2.18 10.23
C ARG A 48 -1.65 -1.76 11.35
N ALA A 49 -2.95 -1.95 11.16
CA ALA A 49 -3.95 -1.69 12.20
C ALA A 49 -3.86 -2.71 13.35
N GLN A 50 -3.49 -3.96 13.05
CA GLN A 50 -3.36 -5.03 14.05
C GLN A 50 -2.06 -4.94 14.86
N ARG A 51 -0.96 -4.46 14.25
CA ARG A 51 0.36 -4.38 14.89
C ARG A 51 1.15 -3.17 14.45
N GLU A 52 1.79 -2.50 15.41
CA GLU A 52 2.77 -1.46 15.12
C GLU A 52 4.05 -2.09 14.56
N ILE A 53 4.36 -1.76 13.30
CA ILE A 53 5.55 -2.24 12.61
C ILE A 53 6.58 -1.10 12.54
N PRO A 54 7.77 -1.26 13.13
CA PRO A 54 8.80 -0.23 13.07
C PRO A 54 9.39 -0.10 11.65
N ASP A 55 9.91 1.08 11.31
CA ASP A 55 10.56 1.30 10.02
C ASP A 55 11.97 0.69 9.99
N VAL A 56 12.04 -0.56 9.51
CA VAL A 56 13.30 -1.31 9.42
C VAL A 56 14.08 -0.90 8.18
N LYS A 57 15.30 -0.36 8.34
CA LYS A 57 16.17 0.03 7.23
C LYS A 57 17.45 -0.82 7.19
N PRO A 58 18.07 -0.99 6.00
CA PRO A 58 19.41 -1.56 5.90
C PRO A 58 20.40 -0.80 6.79
N GLY A 59 21.30 -1.53 7.43
CA GLY A 59 22.28 -1.00 8.39
C GLY A 59 21.81 -1.00 9.85
N TYR A 60 20.52 -1.24 10.12
CA TYR A 60 20.02 -1.25 11.49
C TYR A 60 20.28 -2.59 12.17
N ILE A 61 20.51 -2.58 13.48
CA ILE A 61 20.57 -3.79 14.29
C ILE A 61 19.19 -4.01 14.90
N VAL A 62 18.56 -5.12 14.58
CA VAL A 62 17.20 -5.45 15.03
C VAL A 62 17.20 -6.70 15.89
N GLN A 63 16.24 -6.77 16.80
CA GLN A 63 15.96 -7.95 17.61
C GLN A 63 14.53 -8.42 17.33
N LEU A 64 14.39 -9.68 16.96
CA LEU A 64 13.12 -10.32 16.60
C LEU A 64 12.80 -11.42 17.61
N LYS A 65 11.50 -11.55 17.91
CA LYS A 65 10.93 -12.69 18.61
C LYS A 65 10.18 -13.52 17.58
N VAL A 66 10.66 -14.74 17.33
CA VAL A 66 10.09 -15.66 16.34
C VAL A 66 9.50 -16.84 17.07
N GLU A 67 8.21 -17.06 16.89
CA GLU A 67 7.53 -18.28 17.29
C GLU A 67 7.54 -19.25 16.11
N VAL A 68 8.06 -20.46 16.33
CA VAL A 68 8.13 -21.48 15.29
C VAL A 68 7.03 -22.51 15.59
N PRO A 69 6.14 -22.82 14.63
CA PRO A 69 4.98 -23.68 14.87
C PRO A 69 5.34 -25.10 15.33
N GLU A 70 6.52 -25.60 14.97
CA GLU A 70 7.06 -26.88 15.42
C GLU A 70 7.49 -26.86 16.90
N ASN A 71 7.92 -25.69 17.40
CA ASN A 71 8.39 -25.47 18.76
C ASN A 71 7.43 -24.55 19.53
N LYS A 72 6.15 -24.96 19.66
CA LYS A 72 5.06 -24.18 20.30
C LYS A 72 5.32 -23.72 21.74
N ARG A 73 6.36 -24.23 22.40
CA ARG A 73 6.71 -23.89 23.79
C ARG A 73 7.78 -22.81 23.92
N ARG A 74 8.42 -22.37 22.83
CA ARG A 74 9.58 -21.49 22.91
C ARG A 74 9.59 -20.41 21.83
N VAL A 75 9.60 -19.15 22.27
CA VAL A 75 9.91 -18.00 21.43
C VAL A 75 11.42 -17.91 21.25
N SER A 76 11.87 -17.95 20.00
CA SER A 76 13.27 -17.79 19.64
C SER A 76 13.61 -16.32 19.45
N ILE A 77 14.66 -15.86 20.11
CA ILE A 77 15.14 -14.48 19.97
C ILE A 77 16.29 -14.45 18.97
N LEU A 78 16.16 -13.62 17.94
CA LEU A 78 17.17 -13.43 16.90
C LEU A 78 17.62 -11.98 16.94
N LYS A 79 18.93 -11.73 16.98
CA LYS A 79 19.52 -10.40 16.89
C LYS A 79 20.56 -10.38 15.78
N GLY A 80 20.55 -9.34 14.96
CA GLY A 80 21.48 -9.21 13.84
C GLY A 80 21.35 -7.87 13.13
N ILE A 81 22.18 -7.68 12.12
CA ILE A 81 22.15 -6.50 11.25
C ILE A 81 21.25 -6.75 10.05
N VAL A 82 20.45 -5.76 9.68
CA VAL A 82 19.65 -5.79 8.46
C VAL A 82 20.54 -5.43 7.29
N ILE A 83 20.69 -6.34 6.34
CA ILE A 83 21.56 -6.14 5.17
C ILE A 83 20.79 -5.67 3.94
N ALA A 84 19.51 -6.01 3.84
CA ALA A 84 18.66 -5.64 2.71
C ALA A 84 17.18 -5.63 3.12
N ARG A 85 16.40 -4.81 2.42
CA ARG A 85 14.93 -4.77 2.51
C ARG A 85 14.36 -4.73 1.10
N ARG A 86 13.35 -5.56 0.83
CA ARG A 86 12.59 -5.59 -0.42
C ARG A 86 11.18 -5.09 -0.13
N ASN A 87 10.82 -3.95 -0.72
CA ASN A 87 9.49 -3.36 -0.59
C ASN A 87 8.57 -3.94 -1.67
N ALA A 88 7.59 -4.75 -1.26
CA ALA A 88 6.68 -5.42 -2.16
C ALA A 88 5.28 -5.55 -1.51
N GLY A 89 4.77 -4.43 -0.98
CA GLY A 89 3.46 -4.39 -0.35
C GLY A 89 3.36 -5.29 0.86
N LEU A 90 2.38 -6.19 0.86
CA LEU A 90 2.20 -7.22 1.88
C LEU A 90 3.40 -8.19 1.97
N ASN A 91 4.06 -8.45 0.84
CA ASN A 91 5.22 -9.33 0.75
C ASN A 91 6.56 -8.60 0.98
N THR A 92 6.52 -7.47 1.70
CA THR A 92 7.72 -6.76 2.09
C THR A 92 8.56 -7.66 3.00
N THR A 93 9.84 -7.81 2.68
CA THR A 93 10.77 -8.70 3.41
C THR A 93 12.06 -7.97 3.73
N PHE A 94 12.74 -8.42 4.77
CA PHE A 94 14.09 -7.96 5.10
C PHE A 94 15.01 -9.14 5.39
N ARG A 95 16.30 -8.94 5.11
CA ARG A 95 17.36 -9.92 5.39
C ARG A 95 18.12 -9.53 6.65
N LEU A 96 18.21 -10.46 7.57
CA LEU A 96 18.99 -10.36 8.80
C LEU A 96 20.26 -11.20 8.67
N ARG A 97 21.41 -10.62 9.01
CA ARG A 97 22.70 -11.31 9.12
C ARG A 97 23.15 -11.33 10.58
N ARG A 98 23.57 -12.49 11.07
CA ARG A 98 24.15 -12.66 12.41
C ARG A 98 25.27 -13.71 12.41
N LEU A 99 26.16 -13.64 13.40
CA LEU A 99 27.14 -14.69 13.68
C LEU A 99 26.55 -15.63 14.73
N VAL A 100 26.55 -16.93 14.45
CA VAL A 100 26.13 -17.99 15.37
C VAL A 100 27.25 -19.01 15.45
N ALA A 101 27.83 -19.20 16.63
CA ALA A 101 28.91 -20.18 16.85
C ALA A 101 30.06 -20.08 15.82
N GLY A 102 30.44 -18.86 15.44
CA GLY A 102 31.51 -18.61 14.47
C GLY A 102 31.10 -18.68 12.99
N VAL A 103 29.85 -19.06 12.67
CA VAL A 103 29.34 -19.13 11.30
C VAL A 103 28.40 -17.96 11.02
N GLY A 104 28.56 -17.32 9.86
CA GLY A 104 27.65 -16.28 9.38
C GLY A 104 26.34 -16.89 8.89
N VAL A 105 25.24 -16.58 9.57
CA VAL A 105 23.90 -17.04 9.22
C VAL A 105 23.09 -15.85 8.71
N GLU A 106 22.46 -16.04 7.54
CA GLU A 106 21.51 -15.09 6.97
C GLU A 106 20.10 -15.67 7.00
N SER A 107 19.11 -14.82 7.26
CA SER A 107 17.70 -15.21 7.32
C SER A 107 16.83 -14.14 6.69
N VAL A 108 15.79 -14.56 5.96
CA VAL A 108 14.81 -13.66 5.33
C VAL A 108 13.52 -13.71 6.15
N PHE A 109 12.98 -12.54 6.51
CA PHE A 109 11.72 -12.44 7.24
C PHE A 109 10.73 -11.55 6.48
N PRO A 110 9.43 -11.92 6.45
CA PRO A 110 8.38 -10.98 6.09
C PRO A 110 8.20 -9.92 7.17
N LEU A 111 7.82 -8.71 6.78
CA LEU A 111 7.61 -7.57 7.67
C LEU A 111 6.20 -7.56 8.28
#